data_AF-A0A087UYV4-F1
#
_entry.id   AF-A0A087UYV4-F1
#
_cell.length_a   1.000
_cell.length_b   1.000
_cell.length_c   1.000
_cell.angle_alpha   90.00
_cell.angle_beta   90.00
_cell.angle_gamma   90.00
#
_symmetry.space_group_name_H-M   'P 1'
#
loop_
_entity.id
_entity.type
_entity.pdbx_description
1 polymer ?
#
loop_
_entity_poly.entity_id
_entity_poly.type
_entity_poly.pdbx_seq_one_letter_code
_entity_poly.pdbx_strand_id
1 'polypeptide(L)' 'MSKFLAPLELTLAIIKPDVCRNPCSLQLIRQIILENNFYFVDTRITRLNKLEAEKFYIEHKNKFFFNRLVTFMSR' A
#
# COMPACT_ATOMS: atom_id res chain seq x y z
N MET A 1 25.40 24.95 -15.72
CA MET A 1 24.87 24.65 -14.37
C MET A 1 24.20 23.29 -14.40
N SER A 2 24.92 22.23 -14.01
CA SER A 2 24.37 20.88 -13.95
C SER A 2 23.44 20.77 -12.73
N LYS A 3 22.13 20.76 -12.96
CA LYS A 3 21.19 20.23 -11.96
C LYS A 3 21.53 18.75 -11.82
N PHE A 4 22.07 18.37 -10.66
CA PHE A 4 22.11 16.97 -10.26
C PHE A 4 20.67 16.44 -10.36
N LEU A 5 20.42 15.53 -11.29
CA LEU A 5 19.16 14.79 -11.33
C LEU A 5 19.17 13.90 -10.08
N ALA A 6 18.22 14.13 -9.17
CA ALA A 6 18.04 13.23 -8.05
C ALA A 6 17.79 11.82 -8.60
N PRO A 7 18.39 10.78 -8.01
CA PRO A 7 18.17 9.40 -8.45
C PRO A 7 16.68 9.04 -8.30
N LEU A 8 16.19 8.12 -9.14
CA LEU A 8 14.84 7.60 -9.02
C LEU A 8 14.66 6.93 -7.65
N GLU A 9 13.78 7.47 -6.84
CA GLU A 9 13.38 6.87 -5.56
C GLU A 9 12.15 5.99 -5.76
N LEU A 10 12.17 4.81 -5.11
CA LEU A 10 11.08 3.85 -5.16
C LEU A 10 10.43 3.74 -3.78
N THR A 11 9.11 3.66 -3.77
CA THR A 11 8.33 3.41 -2.56
C THR A 11 7.28 2.33 -2.82
N LEU A 12 6.89 1.62 -1.77
CA LEU A 12 5.81 0.65 -1.81
C LEU A 12 4.54 1.30 -1.26
N ALA A 13 3.54 1.47 -2.12
CA ALA A 13 2.19 1.82 -1.70
C ALA A 13 1.32 0.56 -1.62
N ILE A 14 0.47 0.48 -0.59
CA ILE A 14 -0.57 -0.54 -0.47
C ILE A 14 -1.94 0.13 -0.37
N ILE A 15 -2.93 -0.42 -1.07
CA ILE A 15 -4.32 0.02 -0.97
C ILE A 15 -5.05 -0.99 -0.09
N LYS A 16 -5.67 -0.50 0.99
CA LYS A 16 -6.31 -1.34 2.01
C LYS A 16 -7.59 -2.02 1.47
N PRO A 17 -8.00 -3.17 2.05
CA PRO A 17 -9.12 -3.96 1.51
C PRO A 17 -10.46 -3.21 1.42
N ASP A 18 -10.72 -2.26 2.30
CA ASP A 18 -11.92 -1.42 2.31
C ASP A 18 -12.00 -0.52 1.07
N VAL A 19 -10.89 0.10 0.69
CA VAL A 19 -10.81 0.91 -0.53
C VAL A 19 -10.91 0.03 -1.78
N CYS A 20 -10.25 -1.13 -1.78
CA CYS A 20 -10.32 -2.06 -2.91
C CYS A 20 -11.74 -2.57 -3.20
N ARG A 21 -12.64 -2.58 -2.20
CA ARG A 21 -14.06 -2.91 -2.37
C ARG A 21 -14.89 -1.79 -2.98
N ASN A 22 -14.35 -0.58 -3.09
CA ASN A 22 -15.00 0.57 -3.73
C ASN A 22 -14.25 0.97 -5.01
N PRO A 23 -14.72 0.54 -6.20
CA PRO A 23 -14.05 0.82 -7.47
C PRO A 23 -13.86 2.32 -7.74
N CYS A 24 -14.83 3.16 -7.36
CA CYS A 24 -14.76 4.60 -7.57
C CYS A 24 -13.64 5.23 -6.71
N SER A 25 -13.55 4.85 -5.44
CA SER A 25 -12.48 5.33 -4.55
C SER A 25 -11.10 4.84 -5.00
N LEU A 26 -11.00 3.58 -5.43
CA LEU A 26 -9.77 3.02 -5.97
C LEU A 26 -9.30 3.78 -7.22
N GLN A 27 -10.21 4.07 -8.15
CA GLN A 27 -9.90 4.84 -9.35
C GLN A 27 -9.46 6.26 -9.02
N LEU A 28 -10.17 6.94 -8.11
CA LEU A 28 -9.83 8.29 -7.68
C LEU A 28 -8.42 8.36 -7.04
N ILE A 29 -8.08 7.41 -6.16
CA ILE A 29 -6.74 7.36 -5.55
C ILE A 29 -5.66 7.15 -6.60
N ARG A 30 -5.89 6.27 -7.58
CA ARG A 30 -4.93 6.05 -8.68
C ARG A 30 -4.74 7.31 -9.52
N GLN A 31 -5.81 8.05 -9.80
CA GLN A 31 -5.76 9.31 -10.51
C GLN A 31 -4.96 10.36 -9.73
N ILE A 32 -5.24 10.53 -8.44
CA ILE A 32 -4.51 11.48 -7.57
C ILE A 32 -3.01 11.17 -7.55
N ILE A 33 -2.61 9.90 -7.49
CA ILE A 33 -1.20 9.49 -7.54
C ILE A 33 -0.52 10.00 -8.82
N LEU A 34 -1.14 9.80 -9.98
CA LEU A 34 -0.61 10.24 -11.28
C LEU A 34 -0.58 11.77 -11.40
N GLU A 35 -1.61 12.46 -10.92
CA GLU A 35 -1.69 13.94 -10.93
C GLU A 35 -0.61 14.60 -10.06
N ASN A 36 -0.12 13.90 -9.03
CA ASN A 36 0.94 14.38 -8.14
C ASN A 36 2.36 13.97 -8.59
N ASN A 37 2.54 13.60 -9.86
CA ASN A 37 3.83 13.21 -10.45
C ASN A 37 4.47 11.97 -9.81
N PHE A 38 3.65 11.07 -9.24
CA PHE A 38 4.07 9.71 -8.91
C PHE A 38 3.68 8.76 -10.04
N TYR A 39 4.48 7.72 -10.25
CA TYR A 39 4.27 6.74 -11.31
C TYR A 39 4.20 5.33 -10.74
N PHE A 40 3.34 4.50 -11.32
CA PHE A 40 3.27 3.07 -11.01
C PHE A 40 4.36 2.34 -11.79
N VAL A 41 5.39 1.88 -11.09
CA VAL A 41 6.46 1.05 -11.68
C VAL A 41 5.99 -0.40 -11.84
N ASP A 42 5.23 -0.91 -10.86
CA ASP A 42 4.57 -2.21 -10.89
C ASP A 42 3.26 -2.15 -10.11
N THR A 43 2.34 -3.08 -10.36
CA THR A 43 1.09 -3.22 -9.60
C THR A 43 0.71 -4.69 -9.50
N ARG A 44 0.43 -5.13 -8.27
CA ARG A 44 -0.07 -6.47 -7.98
C ARG A 44 -1.33 -6.42 -7.12
N ILE A 45 -2.36 -7.16 -7.52
CA ILE A 45 -3.53 -7.42 -6.69
C ILE A 45 -3.30 -8.76 -5.98
N THR A 46 -3.39 -8.76 -4.66
CA THR A 46 -3.26 -9.95 -3.83
C THR A 46 -4.25 -9.93 -2.69
N ARG A 47 -4.65 -11.11 -2.23
CA ARG A 47 -5.43 -11.28 -1.00
C ARG A 47 -4.54 -11.98 0.01
N LEU A 48 -4.09 -11.25 1.01
CA LEU A 48 -3.26 -11.80 2.06
C LEU A 48 -4.08 -12.75 2.92
N ASN A 49 -3.59 -13.96 3.15
CA ASN A 49 -4.08 -14.77 4.25
C ASN A 49 -3.57 -14.22 5.59
N LYS A 50 -4.09 -14.75 6.71
CA LYS A 50 -3.74 -14.25 8.04
C LYS A 50 -2.23 -14.35 8.32
N LEU A 51 -1.59 -15.47 7.98
CA LEU A 51 -0.16 -15.68 8.21
C LEU A 51 0.70 -14.70 7.38
N GLU A 52 0.31 -14.40 6.15
CA GLU A 52 0.98 -13.40 5.31
C GLU A 52 0.84 -11.99 5.90
N ALA A 53 -0.34 -11.61 6.38
CA ALA A 53 -0.55 -10.32 7.04
C ALA A 53 0.22 -10.22 8.37
N GLU A 54 0.28 -11.28 9.17
CA GLU A 54 1.09 -11.32 10.41
C GLU A 54 2.58 -11.13 10.11
N LYS A 55 3.10 -11.79 9.08
CA LYS A 55 4.48 -11.62 8.63
C LYS A 55 4.74 -10.19 8.15
N PHE A 56 3.82 -9.61 7.37
CA PHE A 56 3.96 -8.25 6.85
C PHE A 56 3.98 -7.19 7.97
N TYR A 57 3.16 -7.36 9.01
CA TYR A 57 3.03 -6.40 10.13
C TYR A 57 3.82 -6.79 11.38
N ILE A 58 4.80 -7.67 11.28
CA ILE A 58 5.48 -8.28 12.45
C ILE A 58 6.10 -7.25 13.40
N GLU A 59 6.56 -6.11 12.90
CA GLU A 59 7.10 -5.01 13.69
C GLU A 59 6.10 -4.44 14.72
N HIS A 60 4.81 -4.68 14.50
CA HIS A 60 3.74 -4.25 15.40
C HIS A 60 3.25 -5.35 16.35
N LYS A 61 3.86 -6.55 16.37
CA LYS A 61 3.38 -7.72 17.15
C LYS A 61 3.02 -7.42 18.61
N ASN A 62 3.77 -6.53 19.26
CA ASN A 62 3.59 -6.18 20.68
C ASN A 62 2.65 -4.98 20.90
N LYS A 63 2.01 -4.47 19.85
CA LYS A 63 1.06 -3.35 19.96
C LYS A 63 -0.36 -3.89 20.17
N PHE A 64 -1.15 -3.21 21.00
CA PHE A 64 -2.53 -3.61 21.33
C PHE A 64 -3.44 -3.75 20.11
N PHE A 65 -3.15 -3.05 19.01
CA PHE A 65 -3.94 -3.08 17.78
C PHE A 65 -3.53 -4.17 16.79
N PHE A 66 -2.46 -4.93 17.04
CA PHE A 66 -1.86 -5.85 16.08
C PHE A 66 -2.87 -6.86 15.50
N ASN A 67 -3.58 -7.58 16.37
CA ASN A 67 -4.54 -8.60 15.94
C ASN A 67 -5.68 -8.00 15.12
N ARG A 68 -6.13 -6.79 15.47
CA ARG A 68 -7.18 -6.09 14.72
C ARG A 68 -6.67 -5.66 13.34
N LEU A 69 -5.43 -5.17 13.24
CA LEU A 69 -4.79 -4.77 11.99
C LEU A 69 -4.62 -5.98 11.05
N VAL A 70 -4.02 -7.07 11.54
CA VAL A 70 -3.83 -8.31 10.78
C VAL A 70 -5.18 -8.82 10.26
N THR A 71 -6.17 -8.93 11.15
CA THR A 71 -7.50 -9.42 10.80
C THR A 71 -8.18 -8.51 9.77
N PHE A 72 -7.98 -7.20 9.85
CA PHE A 72 -8.53 -6.26 8.87
C PHE A 72 -7.88 -6.41 7.49
N MET A 73 -6.56 -6.61 7.45
CA MET A 73 -5.77 -6.70 6.20
C MET A 73 -5.89 -8.05 5.50
N SER A 74 -6.30 -9.12 6.20
CA SER A 74 -6.44 -10.47 5.67
C SER A 74 -7.90 -10.90 5.39
N ARG A 75 -8.84 -9.95 5.35
CA ARG A 75 -10.27 -10.21 5.08
C ARG A 75 -10.59 -10.13 3.59
#